data_AF-A0A143XM67-F1
#
_entry.id   AF-A0A143XM67-F1
#
_cell.length_a   1.000
_cell.length_b   1.000
_cell.length_c   1.000
_cell.angle_alpha   90.00
_cell.angle_beta   90.00
_cell.angle_gamma   90.00
#
_symmetry.space_group_name_H-M   'P 1'
#
loop_
_entity.id
_entity.type
_entity.pdbx_description
1 polymer ?
#
loop_
_entity_poly.entity_id
_entity_poly.type
_entity_poly.pdbx_seq_one_letter_code
_entity_poly.pdbx_strand_id
1 'polypeptide(L)'
;MTKILKAIYGSEKTPLKLGYLEIPCYVLEDGTRVFSGRGLQRAIGYESKSGQWMRSFCNMDGISAYMNAGDDSIINRLSSPIKFQRIDAGGSQSSANGYEVTLLIDICSTVIDANRAGVFNNDAIVRNADIIIRAVAKVGIIALVDEATGYQEDKKRAKDELQQFLSQFISEEASKWVKTFNDSFFEMIYRMHGWNWTMTHKRPGVVGTWINDIVYERLAPVVLTELQKVNPKTGKGTQKDRHHQHLTEEVGRPKLKEHLAAVEALGRASGYDWTKFMQMLNAAFPKQYQQLDLLFPDDVRVDIGK
;
A
#
# COMPACT_ATOMS: atom_id res chain seq x y z
N MET A 1 6.04 -16.82 35.49
CA MET A 1 6.55 -16.70 34.12
C MET A 1 5.75 -15.61 33.43
N THR A 2 6.39 -14.54 32.94
CA THR A 2 5.69 -13.51 32.17
C THR A 2 5.22 -14.12 30.86
N LYS A 3 3.90 -14.11 30.61
CA LYS A 3 3.32 -14.62 29.36
C LYS A 3 3.94 -13.85 28.19
N ILE A 4 4.53 -14.57 27.23
CA ILE A 4 5.03 -13.96 25.99
C ILE A 4 3.86 -13.91 25.02
N LEU A 5 3.47 -12.71 24.60
CA LEU A 5 2.38 -12.51 23.65
C LEU A 5 2.87 -12.77 22.22
N LYS A 6 1.95 -13.06 21.30
CA LYS A 6 2.25 -13.21 19.87
C LYS A 6 1.70 -12.02 19.10
N ALA A 7 2.48 -11.45 18.18
CA ALA A 7 1.95 -10.54 17.19
C ALA A 7 1.09 -11.32 16.18
N ILE A 8 -0.14 -10.85 15.95
CA ILE A 8 -1.07 -11.39 14.95
C ILE A 8 -1.15 -10.50 13.72
N TYR A 9 -0.82 -9.21 13.85
CA TYR A 9 -0.60 -8.29 12.72
C TYR A 9 0.74 -7.55 12.87
N GLY A 10 1.39 -7.25 11.73
CA GLY A 10 2.70 -6.61 11.70
C GLY A 10 2.95 -5.89 10.38
N SER A 11 3.57 -4.72 10.44
CA SER A 11 3.66 -3.79 9.31
C SER A 11 5.09 -3.67 8.73
N GLU A 12 5.92 -4.71 8.83
CA GLU A 12 7.33 -4.66 8.39
C GLU A 12 7.49 -4.24 6.92
N LYS A 13 6.59 -4.71 6.05
CA LYS A 13 6.60 -4.43 4.60
C LYS A 13 5.83 -3.15 4.24
N THR A 14 5.02 -2.64 5.15
CA THR A 14 4.13 -1.48 4.96
C THR A 14 4.16 -0.63 6.23
N PRO A 15 5.30 -0.03 6.60
CA PRO A 15 5.45 0.65 7.88
C PRO A 15 4.49 1.83 8.02
N LEU A 16 4.12 2.16 9.26
CA LEU A 16 3.34 3.35 9.56
C LEU A 16 4.16 4.58 9.15
N LYS A 17 3.55 5.47 8.36
CA LYS A 17 4.16 6.70 7.88
C LYS A 17 3.63 7.90 8.65
N LEU A 18 4.52 8.63 9.33
CA LEU A 18 4.22 9.87 10.03
C LEU A 18 5.11 10.98 9.45
N GLY A 19 4.60 11.67 8.42
CA GLY A 19 5.44 12.52 7.56
C GLY A 19 6.49 11.67 6.85
N TYR A 20 7.77 12.04 6.96
CA TYR A 20 8.89 11.26 6.40
C TYR A 20 9.35 10.08 7.28
N LEU A 21 8.79 9.93 8.48
CA LEU A 21 9.19 8.88 9.42
C LEU A 21 8.44 7.58 9.12
N GLU A 22 9.16 6.46 9.13
CA GLU A 22 8.59 5.11 8.95
C GLU A 22 8.82 4.25 10.20
N ILE A 23 7.73 3.72 10.76
CA ILE A 23 7.74 2.98 12.03
C ILE A 23 6.98 1.66 11.85
N PRO A 24 7.65 0.50 11.92
CA PRO A 24 6.96 -0.78 11.99
C PRO A 24 6.15 -0.91 13.29
N CYS A 25 4.90 -1.34 13.19
CA CYS A 25 3.98 -1.55 14.30
C CYS A 25 3.37 -2.95 14.28
N TYR A 26 2.86 -3.37 15.44
CA TYR A 26 2.24 -4.68 15.63
C TYR A 26 0.96 -4.59 16.43
N VAL A 27 0.09 -5.56 16.20
CA VAL A 27 -1.06 -5.86 17.07
C VAL A 27 -0.85 -7.25 17.65
N LEU A 28 -0.89 -7.34 18.98
CA LEU A 28 -0.71 -8.57 19.73
C LEU A 28 -2.02 -9.35 19.84
N GLU A 29 -1.93 -10.63 20.22
CA GLU A 29 -3.07 -11.55 20.34
C GLU A 29 -4.17 -11.07 21.30
N ASP A 30 -3.84 -10.19 22.24
CA ASP A 30 -4.77 -9.58 23.20
C ASP A 30 -5.34 -8.23 22.70
N GLY A 31 -5.02 -7.83 21.47
CA GLY A 31 -5.41 -6.56 20.87
C GLY A 31 -4.50 -5.38 21.21
N THR A 32 -3.47 -5.58 22.05
CA THR A 32 -2.52 -4.52 22.38
C THR A 32 -1.74 -4.09 21.14
N ARG A 33 -1.68 -2.79 20.90
CA ARG A 33 -0.94 -2.19 19.78
C ARG A 33 0.42 -1.74 20.27
N VAL A 34 1.49 -2.20 19.63
CA VAL A 34 2.85 -1.90 20.06
C VAL A 34 3.77 -1.43 18.95
N PHE A 35 4.68 -0.52 19.30
CA PHE A 35 5.90 -0.25 18.55
C PHE A 35 7.07 -1.05 19.14
N SER A 36 8.03 -1.43 18.28
CA SER A 36 9.30 -1.95 18.80
C SER A 36 10.14 -0.84 19.41
N GLY A 37 11.02 -1.16 20.37
CA GLY A 37 11.95 -0.17 20.94
C GLY A 37 12.82 0.52 19.88
N ARG A 38 13.27 -0.19 18.85
CA ARG A 38 14.00 0.41 17.71
C ARG A 38 13.11 1.35 16.89
N GLY A 39 11.83 1.01 16.73
CA GLY A 39 10.84 1.86 16.08
C GLY A 39 10.66 3.19 16.81
N LEU A 40 10.47 3.14 18.14
CA LEU A 40 10.41 4.35 18.98
C LEU A 40 11.66 5.20 18.86
N GLN A 41 12.84 4.58 19.03
CA GLN A 41 14.13 5.29 18.94
C GLN A 41 14.26 6.07 17.63
N ARG A 42 13.95 5.40 16.51
CA ARG A 42 14.04 5.99 15.16
C ARG A 42 13.01 7.10 14.95
N ALA A 43 11.78 6.92 15.45
CA ALA A 43 10.71 7.91 15.36
C ALA A 43 11.08 9.22 16.06
N ILE A 44 11.65 9.11 17.26
CA ILE A 44 12.12 10.26 18.05
C ILE A 44 13.31 10.95 17.35
N GLY A 45 14.09 10.20 16.57
CA GLY A 45 15.34 10.67 15.95
C GLY A 45 16.53 10.60 16.89
N TYR A 46 16.49 9.68 17.86
CA TYR A 46 17.59 9.51 18.81
C TYR A 46 18.65 8.54 18.25
N GLU A 47 19.82 9.07 17.88
CA GLU A 47 20.90 8.25 17.35
C GLU A 47 21.72 7.62 18.49
N SER A 48 21.58 6.30 18.66
CA SER A 48 22.43 5.52 19.57
C SER A 48 22.58 4.10 19.05
N LYS A 49 23.80 3.57 19.14
CA LYS A 49 24.12 2.17 18.86
C LYS A 49 24.01 1.28 20.10
N SER A 50 23.72 1.86 21.27
CA SER A 50 23.63 1.13 22.54
C SER A 50 22.24 0.54 22.73
N GLY A 51 22.17 -0.66 23.33
CA GLY A 51 20.90 -1.21 23.85
C GLY A 51 20.33 -0.42 25.03
N GLN A 52 21.05 0.61 25.50
CA GLN A 52 20.70 1.46 26.63
C GLN A 52 20.14 2.81 26.17
N TRP A 53 19.82 2.99 24.88
CA TRP A 53 19.37 4.26 24.32
C TRP A 53 18.20 4.88 25.10
N MET A 54 17.26 4.08 25.60
CA MET A 54 16.11 4.56 26.38
C MET A 54 16.55 5.22 27.68
N ARG A 55 17.47 4.57 28.40
CA ARG A 55 18.04 5.12 29.63
C ARG A 55 18.81 6.39 29.32
N SER A 56 19.60 6.42 28.25
CA SER A 56 20.35 7.62 27.84
C SER A 56 19.42 8.77 27.46
N PHE A 57 18.37 8.50 26.70
CA PHE A 57 17.38 9.49 26.29
C PHE A 57 16.62 10.07 27.49
N CYS A 58 16.10 9.21 28.38
CA CYS A 58 15.35 9.66 29.56
C CYS A 58 16.21 10.42 30.57
N ASN A 59 17.54 10.27 30.53
CA ASN A 59 18.46 10.98 31.42
C ASN A 59 19.13 12.20 30.75
N MET A 60 18.67 12.64 29.58
CA MET A 60 19.18 13.87 28.98
C MET A 60 18.81 15.08 29.85
N ASP A 61 19.77 16.00 29.97
CA ASP A 61 19.56 17.27 30.64
C ASP A 61 18.35 18.01 30.01
N GLY A 62 17.50 18.59 30.86
CA GLY A 62 16.31 19.31 30.44
C GLY A 62 15.02 18.47 30.35
N ILE A 63 15.09 17.21 29.92
CA ILE A 63 13.90 16.34 29.81
C ILE A 63 13.77 15.30 30.92
N SER A 64 14.84 14.97 31.63
CA SER A 64 14.84 13.95 32.69
C SER A 64 13.74 14.14 33.73
N ALA A 65 13.58 15.36 34.27
CA ALA A 65 12.56 15.64 35.28
C ALA A 65 11.14 15.38 34.75
N TYR A 66 10.88 15.70 33.47
CA TYR A 66 9.58 15.47 32.86
C TYR A 66 9.33 13.97 32.59
N MET A 67 10.35 13.24 32.15
CA MET A 67 10.24 11.80 31.87
C MET A 67 10.01 10.96 33.14
N ASN A 68 10.42 11.47 34.31
CA ASN A 68 10.26 10.85 35.62
C ASN A 68 9.04 11.37 36.39
N ALA A 69 8.23 12.27 35.82
CA ALA A 69 7.13 12.89 36.54
C ALA A 69 5.94 11.91 36.72
N GLY A 70 5.43 11.80 37.95
CA GLY A 70 4.25 11.01 38.30
C GLY A 70 4.50 9.51 38.49
N ASP A 71 3.50 8.81 39.01
CA ASP A 71 3.60 7.37 39.33
C ASP A 71 3.61 6.48 38.07
N ASP A 72 2.90 6.88 37.00
CA ASP A 72 2.92 6.24 35.67
C ASP A 72 3.84 6.99 34.68
N SER A 73 5.02 7.37 35.16
CA SER A 73 5.99 8.12 34.38
C SER A 73 6.44 7.38 33.11
N ILE A 74 6.85 8.14 32.09
CA ILE A 74 7.35 7.60 30.82
C ILE A 74 8.51 6.62 31.04
N ILE A 75 9.40 6.92 31.99
CA ILE A 75 10.53 6.03 32.32
C ILE A 75 10.07 4.69 32.89
N ASN A 76 9.00 4.65 33.69
CA ASN A 76 8.44 3.41 34.25
C ASN A 76 7.86 2.54 33.13
N ARG A 77 7.13 3.15 32.21
CA ARG A 77 6.55 2.48 31.02
C ARG A 77 7.64 1.99 30.07
N LEU A 78 8.71 2.76 29.85
CA LEU A 78 9.87 2.34 29.04
C LEU A 78 10.70 1.21 29.69
N SER A 79 10.71 1.16 31.02
CA SER A 79 11.41 0.12 31.80
C SER A 79 10.63 -1.20 31.87
N SER A 80 9.36 -1.19 31.47
CA SER A 80 8.44 -2.33 31.52
C SER A 80 7.96 -2.75 30.12
N PRO A 81 8.85 -3.16 29.21
CA PRO A 81 8.45 -3.56 27.87
C PRO A 81 7.60 -4.83 27.84
N ILE A 82 6.69 -4.90 26.89
CA ILE A 82 5.91 -6.10 26.58
C ILE A 82 6.78 -7.00 25.70
N LYS A 83 7.18 -8.16 26.20
CA LYS A 83 7.87 -9.18 25.39
C LYS A 83 6.87 -9.87 24.48
N PHE A 84 7.11 -9.84 23.18
CA PHE A 84 6.25 -10.48 22.20
C PHE A 84 7.02 -11.20 21.10
N GLN A 85 6.39 -12.19 20.47
CA GLN A 85 6.91 -12.87 19.28
C GLN A 85 6.47 -12.15 18.01
N ARG A 86 7.43 -11.83 17.13
CA ARG A 86 7.15 -11.19 15.81
C ARG A 86 6.58 -12.22 14.83
N ILE A 87 5.77 -11.74 13.89
CA ILE A 87 5.22 -12.56 12.80
C ILE A 87 6.36 -13.02 11.89
N ASP A 88 6.33 -14.30 11.50
CA ASP A 88 7.27 -14.94 10.57
C ASP A 88 8.77 -14.91 10.98
N ALA A 89 9.07 -14.61 12.25
CA ALA A 89 10.45 -14.56 12.73
C ALA A 89 10.95 -15.95 13.16
N GLY A 90 11.73 -16.61 12.30
CA GLY A 90 12.47 -17.83 12.64
C GLY A 90 13.77 -17.57 13.41
N GLY A 91 14.14 -18.48 14.32
CA GLY A 91 15.43 -18.45 15.04
C GLY A 91 15.52 -17.46 16.22
N SER A 92 16.74 -17.05 16.57
CA SER A 92 17.07 -16.25 17.78
C SER A 92 16.54 -14.81 17.79
N GLN A 93 15.86 -14.36 16.72
CA GLN A 93 15.25 -13.03 16.57
C GLN A 93 13.71 -13.06 16.70
N SER A 94 13.14 -14.19 17.14
CA SER A 94 11.68 -14.39 17.21
C SER A 94 10.98 -13.46 18.20
N SER A 95 11.68 -12.94 19.22
CA SER A 95 11.10 -12.09 20.26
C SER A 95 11.65 -10.65 20.23
N ALA A 96 10.79 -9.69 20.55
CA ALA A 96 11.11 -8.28 20.65
C ALA A 96 10.45 -7.64 21.89
N ASN A 97 11.01 -6.50 22.29
CA ASN A 97 10.41 -5.62 23.29
C ASN A 97 9.48 -4.63 22.58
N GLY A 98 8.20 -4.71 22.93
CA GLY A 98 7.14 -3.83 22.47
C GLY A 98 6.76 -2.80 23.52
N TYR A 99 6.31 -1.65 23.05
CA TYR A 99 5.83 -0.54 23.85
C TYR A 99 4.48 -0.11 23.29
N GLU A 100 3.51 0.15 24.17
CA GLU A 100 2.21 0.66 23.76
C GLU A 100 2.36 1.88 22.84
N VAL A 101 1.59 1.93 21.75
CA VAL A 101 1.75 2.97 20.73
C VAL A 101 1.52 4.40 21.25
N THR A 102 0.71 4.56 22.30
CA THR A 102 0.43 5.86 22.94
C THR A 102 1.66 6.45 23.62
N LEU A 103 2.61 5.62 24.08
CA LEU A 103 3.85 6.08 24.72
C LEU A 103 4.69 6.99 23.82
N LEU A 104 4.63 6.79 22.49
CA LEU A 104 5.30 7.69 21.55
C LEU A 104 4.73 9.12 21.63
N ILE A 105 3.41 9.24 21.78
CA ILE A 105 2.71 10.52 21.87
C ILE A 105 3.11 11.22 23.17
N ASP A 106 3.15 10.50 24.28
CA ASP A 106 3.53 11.05 25.59
C ASP A 106 4.99 11.54 25.59
N ILE A 107 5.90 10.78 24.98
CA ILE A 107 7.29 11.19 24.77
C ILE A 107 7.36 12.46 23.93
N CYS A 108 6.64 12.52 22.81
CA CYS A 108 6.64 13.69 21.92
C CYS A 108 6.07 14.93 22.61
N SER A 109 4.96 14.80 23.35
CA SER A 109 4.39 15.90 24.14
C SER A 109 5.38 16.41 25.17
N THR A 110 6.01 15.50 25.91
CA THR A 110 7.03 15.84 26.91
C THR A 110 8.22 16.59 26.33
N VAL A 111 8.72 16.15 25.18
CA VAL A 111 9.80 16.84 24.45
C VAL A 111 9.38 18.26 24.06
N ILE A 112 8.16 18.43 23.54
CA ILE A 112 7.62 19.74 23.13
C ILE A 112 7.46 20.65 24.35
N ASP A 113 6.94 20.14 25.46
CA ASP A 113 6.72 20.91 26.68
C ASP A 113 8.05 21.36 27.31
N ALA A 114 9.06 20.47 27.36
CA ALA A 114 10.40 20.82 27.81
C ALA A 114 11.08 21.85 26.89
N ASN A 115 10.83 21.79 25.57
CA ASN A 115 11.31 22.80 24.63
C ASN A 115 10.62 24.15 24.85
N ARG A 116 9.29 24.16 25.03
CA ARG A 116 8.53 25.38 25.34
C ARG A 116 8.96 26.03 26.65
N ALA A 117 9.36 25.22 27.64
CA ALA A 117 9.94 25.71 28.89
C ALA A 117 11.39 26.22 28.76
N GLY A 118 12.00 26.11 27.58
CA GLY A 118 13.36 26.55 27.29
C GLY A 118 14.46 25.66 27.87
N VAL A 119 14.10 24.50 28.43
CA VAL A 119 15.05 23.59 29.10
C VAL A 119 15.58 22.48 28.20
N PHE A 120 14.98 22.26 27.03
CA PHE A 120 15.42 21.25 26.06
C PHE A 120 15.47 21.79 24.63
N ASN A 121 16.66 21.83 24.05
CA ASN A 121 16.91 22.45 22.74
C ASN A 121 17.66 21.50 21.80
N ASN A 122 17.06 20.35 21.49
CA ASN A 122 17.52 19.48 20.41
C ASN A 122 16.55 19.60 19.22
N ASP A 123 16.92 20.44 18.25
CA ASP A 123 16.07 20.80 17.11
C ASP A 123 15.54 19.59 16.33
N ALA A 124 16.36 18.56 16.14
CA ALA A 124 15.96 17.37 15.39
C ALA A 124 14.87 16.58 16.14
N ILE A 125 15.06 16.35 17.45
CA ILE A 125 14.12 15.60 18.28
C ILE A 125 12.81 16.40 18.45
N VAL A 126 12.90 17.71 18.70
CA VAL A 126 11.73 18.59 18.83
C VAL A 126 10.94 18.65 17.52
N ARG A 127 11.62 18.79 16.37
CA ARG A 127 10.97 18.78 15.05
C ARG A 127 10.26 17.46 14.78
N ASN A 128 10.89 16.32 15.08
CA ASN A 128 10.26 15.00 14.91
C ASN A 128 9.01 14.87 15.79
N ALA A 129 9.09 15.30 17.06
CA ALA A 129 7.96 15.27 17.97
C ALA A 129 6.78 16.11 17.46
N ASP A 130 7.03 17.34 16.98
CA ASP A 130 5.98 18.20 16.41
C ASP A 130 5.33 17.58 15.16
N ILE A 131 6.13 17.01 14.25
CA ILE A 131 5.63 16.31 13.06
C ILE A 131 4.74 15.13 13.45
N ILE A 132 5.17 14.30 14.41
CA ILE A 132 4.42 13.13 14.88
C ILE A 132 3.08 13.57 15.47
N ILE A 133 3.08 14.56 16.38
CA ILE A 133 1.86 15.05 17.04
C ILE A 133 0.88 15.60 16.00
N ARG A 134 1.34 16.43 15.06
CA ARG A 134 0.48 17.00 14.02
C ARG A 134 -0.10 15.94 13.09
N ALA A 135 0.72 14.98 12.66
CA ALA A 135 0.28 13.90 11.80
C ALA A 135 -0.82 13.05 12.47
N VAL A 136 -0.58 12.66 13.73
CA VAL A 136 -1.52 11.84 14.50
C VAL A 136 -2.80 12.61 14.81
N ALA A 137 -2.71 13.90 15.18
CA ALA A 137 -3.89 14.73 15.43
C ALA A 137 -4.78 14.86 14.18
N LYS A 138 -4.18 15.07 13.01
CA LYS A 138 -4.92 15.17 11.74
C LYS A 138 -5.63 13.87 11.38
N VAL A 139 -4.96 12.73 11.52
CA VAL A 139 -5.59 11.41 11.29
C VAL A 139 -6.67 11.13 12.32
N GLY A 140 -6.42 11.46 13.59
CA GLY A 140 -7.36 11.27 14.69
C GLY A 140 -8.66 12.02 14.48
N ILE A 141 -8.63 13.31 14.11
CA ILE A 141 -9.86 14.07 13.88
C ILE A 141 -10.66 13.56 12.68
N ILE A 142 -10.00 13.14 11.61
CA ILE A 142 -10.67 12.55 10.43
C ILE A 142 -11.34 11.23 10.85
N ALA A 143 -10.61 10.33 11.51
CA ALA A 143 -11.14 9.05 11.96
C ALA A 143 -12.35 9.21 12.89
N LEU A 144 -12.30 10.19 13.82
CA LEU A 144 -13.41 10.50 14.72
C LEU A 144 -14.63 11.04 13.98
N VAL A 145 -14.44 11.90 12.97
CA VAL A 145 -15.54 12.41 12.13
C VAL A 145 -16.15 11.27 11.32
N ASP A 146 -15.33 10.40 10.72
CA ASP A 146 -15.81 9.27 9.93
C ASP A 146 -16.61 8.26 10.79
N GLU A 147 -16.16 8.03 12.03
CA GLU A 147 -16.88 7.20 13.00
C GLU A 147 -18.21 7.85 13.43
N ALA A 148 -18.18 9.13 13.79
CA ALA A 148 -19.36 9.86 14.26
C ALA A 148 -20.42 10.05 13.16
N THR A 149 -20.00 10.17 11.89
CA THR A 149 -20.91 10.31 10.73
C THR A 149 -21.38 8.98 10.17
N GLY A 150 -20.72 7.87 10.54
CA GLY A 150 -20.94 6.56 9.93
C GLY A 150 -20.29 6.39 8.55
N TYR A 151 -19.52 7.37 8.06
CA TYR A 151 -18.83 7.30 6.77
C TYR A 151 -17.87 6.10 6.66
N GLN A 152 -17.32 5.61 7.78
CA GLN A 152 -16.52 4.37 7.78
C GLN A 152 -17.30 3.16 7.24
N GLU A 153 -18.60 3.03 7.55
CA GLU A 153 -19.42 1.92 7.08
C GLU A 153 -19.70 2.02 5.58
N ASP A 154 -19.90 3.23 5.06
CA ASP A 154 -20.08 3.46 3.62
C ASP A 154 -18.77 3.21 2.86
N LYS A 155 -17.62 3.63 3.40
CA LYS A 155 -16.29 3.33 2.84
C LYS A 155 -16.03 1.83 2.81
N LYS A 156 -16.36 1.12 3.90
CA LYS A 156 -16.24 -0.33 3.97
C LYS A 156 -17.15 -1.02 2.96
N ARG A 157 -18.42 -0.60 2.86
CA ARG A 157 -19.37 -1.14 1.87
C ARG A 157 -18.89 -0.93 0.45
N ALA A 158 -18.43 0.27 0.10
CA ALA A 158 -17.93 0.56 -1.24
C ALA A 158 -16.68 -0.27 -1.58
N LYS A 159 -15.81 -0.52 -0.59
CA LYS A 159 -14.68 -1.45 -0.74
C LYS A 159 -15.12 -2.89 -0.93
N ASP A 160 -16.10 -3.36 -0.15
CA ASP A 160 -16.65 -4.71 -0.24
C ASP A 160 -17.35 -4.93 -1.59
N GLU A 161 -18.14 -3.96 -2.05
CA GLU A 161 -18.79 -3.97 -3.37
C GLU A 161 -17.77 -3.97 -4.50
N LEU A 162 -16.70 -3.18 -4.40
CA LEU A 162 -15.62 -3.21 -5.37
C LEU A 162 -14.92 -4.57 -5.38
N GLN A 163 -14.65 -5.16 -4.22
CA GLN A 163 -14.05 -6.49 -4.13
C GLN A 163 -14.97 -7.56 -4.73
N GLN A 164 -16.28 -7.48 -4.47
CA GLN A 164 -17.27 -8.38 -5.04
C GLN A 164 -17.39 -8.22 -6.57
N PHE A 165 -17.29 -6.99 -7.08
CA PHE A 165 -17.22 -6.74 -8.52
C PHE A 165 -15.95 -7.33 -9.13
N LEU A 166 -14.79 -7.09 -8.51
CA LEU A 166 -13.50 -7.58 -9.01
C LEU A 166 -13.39 -9.11 -8.97
N SER A 167 -13.93 -9.76 -7.94
CA SER A 167 -13.92 -11.23 -7.83
C SER A 167 -14.77 -11.91 -8.89
N GLN A 168 -15.77 -11.21 -9.44
CA GLN A 168 -16.49 -11.71 -10.63
C GLN A 168 -15.61 -11.65 -11.87
N PHE A 169 -14.62 -10.75 -11.96
CA PHE A 169 -13.78 -10.58 -13.15
C PHE A 169 -12.44 -11.30 -13.07
N ILE A 170 -11.85 -11.41 -11.88
CA ILE A 170 -10.48 -11.87 -11.66
C ILE A 170 -10.46 -13.10 -10.75
N SER A 171 -9.76 -14.14 -11.22
CA SER A 171 -9.45 -15.37 -10.49
C SER A 171 -8.10 -15.24 -9.76
N GLU A 172 -8.05 -15.71 -8.52
CA GLU A 172 -6.81 -15.80 -7.73
C GLU A 172 -5.84 -16.85 -8.32
N GLU A 173 -6.38 -17.87 -9.00
CA GLU A 173 -5.59 -18.92 -9.63
C GLU A 173 -5.46 -18.70 -11.15
N ALA A 174 -4.23 -18.80 -11.66
CA ALA A 174 -3.97 -18.81 -13.09
C ALA A 174 -4.40 -20.16 -13.69
N SER A 175 -5.38 -20.15 -14.59
CA SER A 175 -5.90 -21.39 -15.19
C SER A 175 -5.24 -21.70 -16.55
N LYS A 176 -5.25 -22.99 -16.92
CA LYS A 176 -4.70 -23.52 -18.20
C LYS A 176 -5.65 -23.21 -19.35
N TRP A 177 -5.80 -21.93 -19.68
CA TRP A 177 -6.69 -21.50 -20.75
C TRP A 177 -5.98 -21.48 -22.12
N VAL A 178 -6.70 -21.89 -23.17
CA VAL A 178 -6.23 -21.94 -24.58
C VAL A 178 -6.07 -20.50 -25.13
N LYS A 179 -5.20 -20.31 -26.14
CA LYS A 179 -4.91 -19.01 -26.79
C LYS A 179 -6.18 -18.12 -26.90
N THR A 180 -6.28 -17.10 -26.04
CA THR A 180 -7.43 -16.16 -26.04
C THR A 180 -7.32 -15.12 -27.13
N PHE A 181 -6.09 -14.73 -27.44
CA PHE A 181 -5.80 -13.85 -28.55
C PHE A 181 -5.58 -14.71 -29.78
N ASN A 182 -6.51 -14.63 -30.72
CA ASN A 182 -6.41 -15.31 -31.99
C ASN A 182 -5.32 -14.64 -32.85
N ASP A 183 -4.76 -15.38 -33.80
CA ASP A 183 -3.73 -14.84 -34.69
C ASP A 183 -4.26 -13.65 -35.52
N SER A 184 -5.58 -13.62 -35.79
CA SER A 184 -6.30 -12.49 -36.43
C SER A 184 -6.16 -11.16 -35.69
N PHE A 185 -6.16 -11.19 -34.35
CA PHE A 185 -6.05 -9.99 -33.54
C PHE A 185 -4.66 -9.36 -33.66
N PHE A 186 -3.62 -10.20 -33.60
CA PHE A 186 -2.24 -9.74 -33.80
C PHE A 186 -2.01 -9.28 -35.24
N GLU A 187 -2.58 -9.99 -36.22
CA GLU A 187 -2.51 -9.59 -37.62
C GLU A 187 -3.13 -8.20 -37.85
N MET A 188 -4.28 -7.93 -37.23
CA MET A 188 -4.91 -6.61 -37.27
C MET A 188 -3.96 -5.52 -36.76
N ILE A 189 -3.34 -5.69 -35.59
CA ILE A 189 -2.38 -4.73 -35.03
C ILE A 189 -1.19 -4.54 -35.98
N TYR A 190 -0.65 -5.62 -36.54
CA TYR A 190 0.51 -5.53 -37.44
C TYR A 190 0.17 -4.81 -38.74
N ARG A 191 -1.00 -5.07 -39.33
CA ARG A 191 -1.49 -4.34 -40.50
C ARG A 191 -1.61 -2.85 -40.23
N MET A 192 -2.12 -2.46 -39.06
CA MET A 192 -2.25 -1.05 -38.67
C MET A 192 -0.91 -0.31 -38.54
N HIS A 193 0.16 -1.04 -38.24
CA HIS A 193 1.50 -0.48 -38.10
C HIS A 193 2.41 -0.74 -39.31
N GLY A 194 1.87 -1.28 -40.41
CA GLY A 194 2.63 -1.58 -41.62
C GLY A 194 3.69 -2.66 -41.43
N TRP A 195 3.46 -3.61 -40.52
CA TRP A 195 4.40 -4.69 -40.22
C TRP A 195 4.00 -6.01 -40.90
N ASN A 196 5.00 -6.77 -41.33
CA ASN A 196 4.79 -8.08 -41.95
C ASN A 196 4.88 -9.19 -40.88
N TRP A 197 4.14 -10.29 -41.06
CA TRP A 197 4.08 -11.42 -40.11
C TRP A 197 5.45 -12.03 -39.77
N THR A 198 6.45 -11.90 -40.64
CA THR A 198 7.83 -12.36 -40.42
C THR A 198 8.63 -11.50 -39.43
N MET A 199 8.14 -10.31 -39.06
CA MET A 199 8.78 -9.38 -38.11
C MET A 199 8.36 -9.62 -36.63
N THR A 200 7.44 -10.56 -36.41
CA THR A 200 6.72 -10.83 -35.14
C THR A 200 7.61 -11.13 -33.93
N HIS A 201 8.76 -11.79 -34.12
CA HIS A 201 9.65 -12.16 -33.00
C HIS A 201 10.49 -11.00 -32.44
N LYS A 202 10.45 -9.80 -33.03
CA LYS A 202 11.41 -8.73 -32.72
C LYS A 202 10.86 -7.61 -31.81
N ARG A 203 9.57 -7.58 -31.45
CA ARG A 203 8.96 -6.42 -30.73
C ARG A 203 7.87 -6.74 -29.67
N PRO A 204 8.10 -7.65 -28.70
CA PRO A 204 7.07 -8.05 -27.74
C PRO A 204 6.62 -6.95 -26.77
N GLY A 205 7.48 -5.99 -26.41
CA GLY A 205 7.17 -4.96 -25.40
C GLY A 205 6.17 -3.89 -25.86
N VAL A 206 6.30 -3.44 -27.10
CA VAL A 206 5.41 -2.41 -27.68
C VAL A 206 4.00 -2.96 -27.87
N VAL A 207 3.90 -4.19 -28.39
CA VAL A 207 2.62 -4.88 -28.58
C VAL A 207 1.90 -5.10 -27.24
N GLY A 208 2.64 -5.46 -26.18
CA GLY A 208 2.06 -5.58 -24.84
C GLY A 208 1.48 -4.26 -24.32
N THR A 209 2.14 -3.13 -24.62
CA THR A 209 1.64 -1.79 -24.24
C THR A 209 0.34 -1.46 -24.96
N TRP A 210 0.24 -1.76 -26.25
CA TRP A 210 -0.99 -1.58 -27.01
C TRP A 210 -2.12 -2.49 -26.53
N ILE A 211 -1.84 -3.74 -26.21
CA ILE A 211 -2.84 -4.66 -25.67
C ILE A 211 -3.38 -4.14 -24.32
N ASN A 212 -2.51 -3.59 -23.46
CA ASN A 212 -2.98 -2.97 -22.23
C ASN A 212 -3.95 -1.81 -22.52
N ASP A 213 -3.62 -0.91 -23.45
CA ASP A 213 -4.48 0.22 -23.83
C ASP A 213 -5.81 -0.22 -24.47
N ILE A 214 -5.73 -1.00 -25.56
CA ILE A 214 -6.90 -1.25 -26.41
C ILE A 214 -7.78 -2.38 -25.86
N VAL A 215 -7.29 -3.17 -24.91
CA VAL A 215 -8.01 -4.30 -24.30
C VAL A 215 -8.20 -4.10 -22.80
N TYR A 216 -7.13 -4.22 -22.00
CA TYR A 216 -7.28 -4.34 -20.55
C TYR A 216 -7.71 -3.05 -19.84
N GLU A 217 -7.28 -1.87 -20.29
CA GLU A 217 -7.73 -0.57 -19.75
C GLU A 217 -9.20 -0.28 -20.04
N ARG A 218 -9.82 -1.02 -20.97
CA ARG A 218 -11.19 -0.80 -21.46
C ARG A 218 -12.16 -1.90 -21.03
N LEU A 219 -11.66 -2.95 -20.39
CA LEU A 219 -12.46 -4.11 -19.99
C LEU A 219 -13.45 -3.78 -18.86
N ALA A 220 -12.95 -3.13 -17.81
CA ALA A 220 -13.73 -2.65 -16.68
C ALA A 220 -12.86 -1.74 -15.79
N PRO A 221 -13.48 -0.94 -14.89
CA PRO A 221 -12.75 -0.16 -13.91
C PRO A 221 -11.81 -1.03 -13.07
N VAL A 222 -10.58 -0.54 -12.85
CA VAL A 222 -9.56 -1.12 -11.94
C VAL A 222 -9.03 -2.51 -12.36
N VAL A 223 -9.61 -3.16 -13.37
CA VAL A 223 -9.26 -4.53 -13.78
C VAL A 223 -7.79 -4.67 -14.20
N LEU A 224 -7.22 -3.75 -14.99
CA LEU A 224 -5.82 -3.86 -15.38
C LEU A 224 -4.89 -3.74 -14.16
N THR A 225 -5.20 -2.83 -13.25
CA THR A 225 -4.41 -2.62 -12.03
C THR A 225 -4.41 -3.86 -11.15
N GLU A 226 -5.56 -4.49 -10.95
CA GLU A 226 -5.63 -5.75 -10.19
C GLU A 226 -4.95 -6.91 -10.92
N LEU A 227 -5.12 -7.01 -12.25
CA LEU A 227 -4.40 -8.00 -13.06
C LEU A 227 -2.88 -7.88 -12.94
N GLN A 228 -2.35 -6.66 -12.77
CA GLN A 228 -0.92 -6.42 -12.54
C GLN A 228 -0.48 -6.81 -11.12
N LYS A 229 -1.36 -6.74 -10.13
CA LYS A 229 -1.07 -7.18 -8.76
C LYS A 229 -1.03 -8.70 -8.64
N VAL A 230 -2.01 -9.39 -9.24
CA VAL A 230 -2.07 -10.87 -9.21
C VAL A 230 -1.06 -11.52 -10.16
N ASN A 231 -0.62 -10.79 -11.20
CA ASN A 231 0.43 -11.22 -12.14
C ASN A 231 1.56 -10.17 -12.27
N PRO A 232 2.37 -10.02 -11.21
CA PRO A 232 3.42 -9.01 -11.15
C PRO A 232 4.58 -9.35 -12.08
N LYS A 233 5.33 -8.32 -12.49
CA LYS A 233 6.58 -8.51 -13.23
C LYS A 233 7.63 -9.15 -12.31
N THR A 234 8.33 -10.16 -12.83
CA THR A 234 9.49 -10.77 -12.17
C THR A 234 10.68 -9.82 -12.19
N GLY A 235 11.74 -10.12 -11.41
CA GLY A 235 12.98 -9.33 -11.40
C GLY A 235 13.68 -9.19 -12.76
N LYS A 236 13.27 -9.95 -13.78
CA LYS A 236 13.75 -9.85 -15.17
C LYS A 236 12.83 -9.00 -16.07
N GLY A 237 11.82 -8.35 -15.50
CA GLY A 237 10.86 -7.48 -16.22
C GLY A 237 9.75 -8.22 -16.97
N THR A 238 9.72 -9.56 -16.95
CA THR A 238 8.69 -10.39 -17.59
C THR A 238 7.67 -10.87 -16.57
N GLN A 239 6.41 -11.05 -16.98
CA GLN A 239 5.38 -11.69 -16.15
C GLN A 239 5.51 -13.21 -16.23
N LYS A 240 5.13 -13.91 -15.15
CA LYS A 240 5.15 -15.37 -15.10
C LYS A 240 4.05 -15.95 -15.98
N ASP A 241 2.84 -15.40 -15.84
CA ASP A 241 1.63 -15.83 -16.52
C ASP A 241 1.13 -14.72 -17.46
N ARG A 242 0.05 -14.96 -18.22
CA ARG A 242 -0.62 -13.94 -19.05
C ARG A 242 -1.84 -13.40 -18.31
N HIS A 243 -2.12 -12.10 -18.42
CA HIS A 243 -3.26 -11.48 -17.73
C HIS A 243 -4.61 -12.20 -17.96
N HIS A 244 -4.92 -12.63 -19.18
CA HIS A 244 -6.16 -13.36 -19.45
C HIS A 244 -6.31 -14.69 -18.68
N GLN A 245 -5.21 -15.30 -18.21
CA GLN A 245 -5.26 -16.54 -17.42
C GLN A 245 -5.80 -16.30 -16.00
N HIS A 246 -5.76 -15.06 -15.53
CA HIS A 246 -6.30 -14.62 -14.24
C HIS A 246 -7.71 -14.05 -14.38
N LEU A 247 -8.35 -14.13 -15.55
CA LEU A 247 -9.77 -13.77 -15.66
C LEU A 247 -10.62 -15.00 -15.30
N THR A 248 -11.71 -14.76 -14.57
CA THR A 248 -12.71 -15.77 -14.22
C THR A 248 -13.36 -16.37 -15.46
N GLU A 249 -13.80 -17.62 -15.37
CA GLU A 249 -14.45 -18.31 -16.48
C GLU A 249 -15.85 -17.77 -16.79
N GLU A 250 -16.58 -17.31 -15.76
CA GLU A 250 -18.00 -16.95 -15.88
C GLU A 250 -18.23 -15.52 -16.42
N VAL A 251 -17.42 -14.54 -16.03
CA VAL A 251 -17.63 -13.13 -16.44
C VAL A 251 -16.42 -12.55 -17.16
N GLY A 252 -15.24 -12.58 -16.52
CA GLY A 252 -14.02 -11.96 -17.05
C GLY A 252 -13.62 -12.45 -18.45
N ARG A 253 -13.60 -13.78 -18.68
CA ARG A 253 -13.24 -14.35 -19.99
C ARG A 253 -14.30 -14.09 -21.07
N PRO A 254 -15.62 -14.29 -20.83
CA PRO A 254 -16.65 -13.90 -21.77
C PRO A 254 -16.56 -12.42 -22.16
N LYS A 255 -16.34 -11.51 -21.21
CA LYS A 255 -16.20 -10.08 -21.49
C LYS A 255 -14.96 -9.76 -22.32
N LEU A 256 -13.82 -10.40 -22.02
CA LEU A 256 -12.62 -10.29 -22.85
C LEU A 256 -12.88 -10.76 -24.29
N LYS A 257 -13.58 -11.89 -24.46
CA LYS A 257 -13.89 -12.41 -25.79
C LYS A 257 -14.81 -11.47 -26.58
N GLU A 258 -15.85 -10.95 -25.94
CA GLU A 258 -16.76 -9.96 -26.53
C GLU A 258 -16.00 -8.70 -26.96
N HIS A 259 -15.17 -8.17 -26.07
CA HIS A 259 -14.37 -6.98 -26.34
C HIS A 259 -13.38 -7.20 -27.49
N LEU A 260 -12.63 -8.32 -27.50
CA LEU A 260 -11.70 -8.65 -28.59
C LEU A 260 -12.40 -8.73 -29.94
N ALA A 261 -13.59 -9.33 -30.00
CA ALA A 261 -14.38 -9.39 -31.23
C ALA A 261 -14.80 -7.99 -31.72
N ALA A 262 -15.19 -7.10 -30.80
CA ALA A 262 -15.52 -5.71 -31.12
C ALA A 262 -14.28 -4.94 -31.60
N VAL A 263 -13.14 -5.09 -30.92
CA VAL A 263 -11.87 -4.47 -31.33
C VAL A 263 -11.47 -4.91 -32.74
N GLU A 264 -11.55 -6.21 -33.05
CA GLU A 264 -11.27 -6.73 -34.40
C GLU A 264 -12.24 -6.19 -35.46
N ALA A 265 -13.52 -6.02 -35.12
CA ALA A 265 -14.51 -5.43 -36.01
C ALA A 265 -14.21 -3.96 -36.32
N LEU A 266 -13.87 -3.17 -35.30
CA LEU A 266 -13.46 -1.77 -35.46
C LEU A 266 -12.17 -1.66 -36.27
N GLY A 267 -11.22 -2.58 -36.06
CA GLY A 267 -10.00 -2.61 -36.86
C GLY A 267 -10.27 -2.83 -38.34
N ARG A 268 -11.16 -3.76 -38.69
CA ARG A 268 -11.61 -3.95 -40.07
C ARG A 268 -12.34 -2.73 -40.62
N ALA A 269 -13.27 -2.14 -39.86
CA ALA A 269 -14.06 -0.99 -40.28
C ALA A 269 -13.21 0.28 -40.50
N SER A 270 -12.12 0.42 -39.76
CA SER A 270 -11.16 1.51 -39.93
C SER A 270 -10.32 1.38 -41.22
N GLY A 271 -10.39 0.25 -41.92
CA GLY A 271 -9.47 -0.07 -43.02
C GLY A 271 -8.04 -0.34 -42.52
N TYR A 272 -7.90 -0.75 -41.26
CA TYR A 272 -6.61 -0.88 -40.57
C TYR A 272 -5.83 0.45 -40.46
N ASP A 273 -6.49 1.61 -40.44
CA ASP A 273 -5.85 2.87 -40.09
C ASP A 273 -5.84 3.06 -38.57
N TRP A 274 -4.65 3.15 -37.95
CA TRP A 274 -4.50 3.23 -36.50
C TRP A 274 -5.21 4.45 -35.89
N THR A 275 -5.15 5.60 -36.55
CA THR A 275 -5.72 6.86 -36.02
C THR A 275 -7.24 6.77 -36.03
N LYS A 276 -7.82 6.36 -37.15
CA LYS A 276 -9.27 6.16 -37.30
C LYS A 276 -9.76 5.05 -36.37
N PHE A 277 -9.02 3.94 -36.26
CA PHE A 277 -9.32 2.87 -35.31
C PHE A 277 -9.40 3.39 -33.88
N MET A 278 -8.39 4.14 -33.42
CA MET A 278 -8.38 4.68 -32.05
C MET A 278 -9.51 5.68 -31.80
N GLN A 279 -9.88 6.50 -32.80
CA GLN A 279 -11.05 7.37 -32.69
C GLN A 279 -12.34 6.56 -32.48
N MET A 280 -12.57 5.54 -33.30
CA MET A 280 -13.74 4.66 -33.18
C MET A 280 -13.73 3.87 -31.86
N LEU A 281 -12.56 3.36 -31.46
CA LEU A 281 -12.38 2.63 -30.20
C LEU A 281 -12.63 3.53 -28.99
N ASN A 282 -12.11 4.76 -28.98
CA ASN A 282 -12.35 5.70 -27.89
C ASN A 282 -13.82 6.11 -27.78
N ALA A 283 -14.53 6.21 -28.91
CA ALA A 283 -15.95 6.52 -28.93
C ALA A 283 -16.82 5.34 -28.46
N ALA A 284 -16.52 4.12 -28.91
CA ALA A 284 -17.31 2.93 -28.58
C ALA A 284 -16.95 2.33 -27.21
N PHE A 285 -15.66 2.36 -26.84
CA PHE A 285 -15.10 1.72 -25.65
C PHE A 285 -14.06 2.65 -24.99
N PRO A 286 -14.46 3.75 -24.34
CA PRO A 286 -13.53 4.65 -23.67
C PRO A 286 -12.73 3.92 -22.58
N LYS A 287 -11.51 4.42 -22.30
CA LYS A 287 -10.68 3.90 -21.21
C LYS A 287 -11.43 4.02 -19.88
N GLN A 288 -11.32 2.99 -19.06
CA GLN A 288 -11.90 2.94 -17.73
C GLN A 288 -10.90 3.47 -16.70
N TYR A 289 -11.40 3.97 -15.57
CA TYR A 289 -10.57 4.41 -14.45
C TYR A 289 -9.75 3.24 -13.88
N GLN A 290 -8.43 3.37 -13.81
CA GLN A 290 -7.53 2.32 -13.32
C GLN A 290 -6.83 2.66 -11.99
N GLN A 291 -6.99 3.86 -11.45
CA GLN A 291 -6.41 4.26 -10.15
C GLN A 291 -7.43 4.09 -9.03
N LEU A 292 -7.10 3.28 -8.01
CA LEU A 292 -7.93 3.10 -6.81
C LEU A 292 -8.03 4.39 -5.98
N ASP A 293 -6.96 5.17 -5.91
CA ASP A 293 -6.91 6.42 -5.13
C ASP A 293 -7.88 7.48 -5.68
N LEU A 294 -8.31 7.38 -6.94
CA LEU A 294 -9.35 8.25 -7.50
C LEU A 294 -10.77 7.77 -7.18
N LEU A 295 -10.93 6.50 -6.80
CA LEU A 295 -12.21 5.90 -6.38
C LEU A 295 -12.39 5.99 -4.86
N PHE A 296 -11.27 6.00 -4.10
CA PHE A 296 -11.23 6.23 -2.65
C PHE A 296 -10.13 7.24 -2.30
N PRO A 297 -10.36 8.56 -2.51
CA PRO A 297 -9.37 9.61 -2.27
C PRO A 297 -8.85 9.66 -0.83
N ASP A 298 -9.65 9.16 0.13
CA ASP A 298 -9.42 9.33 1.56
C ASP A 298 -8.55 8.25 2.21
N ASP A 299 -7.95 7.32 1.46
CA ASP A 299 -6.86 6.44 1.96
C ASP A 299 -5.52 7.18 2.05
N VAL A 300 -5.59 8.49 2.34
CA VAL A 300 -4.52 9.49 2.31
C VAL A 300 -3.35 9.04 3.16
N ARG A 301 -2.26 8.67 2.48
CA ARG A 301 -0.92 8.93 3.01
C ARG A 301 -0.82 10.41 3.31
N VAL A 302 -0.73 10.76 4.58
CA VAL A 302 -0.46 12.14 4.99
C VAL A 302 1.00 12.45 4.65
N ASP A 303 1.27 12.74 3.38
CA ASP A 303 2.48 13.42 2.97
C ASP A 303 2.35 14.88 3.43
N ILE A 304 2.93 15.17 4.60
CA ILE A 304 3.17 16.54 5.01
C ILE A 304 4.39 16.96 4.21
N GLY A 305 4.19 17.86 3.24
CA GLY A 305 5.26 18.41 2.40
C GLY A 305 6.49 18.81 3.22
N LYS A 306 7.66 18.57 2.63
CA LYS A 306 8.99 18.81 3.22
C LYS A 306 9.15 20.22 3.78
#